data_AF-A0AAE3RPT6-F1
#
_entry.id   AF-A0AAE3RPT6-F1
#
_cell.length_a   1.000
_cell.length_b   1.000
_cell.length_c   1.000
_cell.angle_alpha   90.00
_cell.angle_beta   90.00
_cell.angle_gamma   90.00
#
_symmetry.space_group_name_H-M   'P 1'
#
loop_
_entity.id
_entity.type
_entity.pdbx_description
1 polymer ?
#
loop_
_entity_poly.entity_id
_entity_poly.type
_entity_poly.pdbx_seq_one_letter_code
_entity_poly.pdbx_strand_id
1 'polypeptide(L)'
;MTNETQNNASAPEELITRISQVIKRKDGSEVKITAQAAFGAGLTRSIDVYVLRRDNADSNWQGCSNRPKAGWRNMSVDEYIREGRSEMLKAVTPGEILKLTNAIGKPMSCLDQLFPSPITK
;
A
#
# COMPACT_ATOMS: atom_id res chain seq x y z
N MET A 1 -16.76 -37.01 38.45
CA MET A 1 -15.91 -35.84 38.11
C MET A 1 -15.53 -35.97 36.65
N THR A 2 -16.34 -35.38 35.77
CA THR A 2 -16.10 -35.34 34.33
C THR A 2 -15.17 -34.17 34.05
N ASN A 3 -13.95 -34.48 33.60
CA ASN A 3 -13.00 -33.47 33.13
C ASN A 3 -13.52 -32.94 31.78
N GLU A 4 -14.14 -31.76 31.82
CA GLU A 4 -14.39 -31.00 30.60
C GLU A 4 -13.06 -30.43 30.12
N THR A 5 -12.51 -31.05 29.07
CA THR A 5 -11.39 -30.50 28.31
C THR A 5 -11.84 -29.20 27.68
N GLN A 6 -11.47 -28.07 28.30
CA GLN A 6 -11.62 -26.75 27.70
C GLN A 6 -10.78 -26.71 26.42
N ASN A 7 -11.44 -26.85 25.27
CA ASN A 7 -10.87 -26.54 23.97
C ASN A 7 -10.62 -25.03 23.90
N ASN A 8 -9.47 -24.58 24.41
CA ASN A 8 -8.95 -23.24 24.19
C ASN A 8 -8.42 -23.14 22.74
N ALA A 9 -9.31 -23.23 21.75
CA ALA A 9 -9.00 -22.71 20.44
C ALA A 9 -9.05 -21.19 20.57
N SER A 10 -7.89 -20.54 20.72
CA SER A 10 -7.81 -19.08 20.67
C SER A 10 -8.47 -18.59 19.37
N ALA A 11 -9.25 -17.52 19.46
CA ALA A 11 -9.86 -16.92 18.28
C ALA A 11 -8.79 -16.70 17.19
N PRO A 12 -9.11 -16.97 15.91
CA PRO A 12 -8.15 -16.79 14.83
C PRO A 12 -7.63 -15.35 14.82
N GLU A 13 -6.31 -15.21 14.71
CA GLU A 13 -5.65 -13.90 14.70
C GLU A 13 -6.11 -13.08 13.49
N GLU A 14 -6.65 -11.89 13.74
CA GLU A 14 -7.06 -10.98 12.68
C GLU A 14 -5.82 -10.37 12.02
N LEU A 15 -5.58 -10.72 10.76
CA LEU A 15 -4.45 -10.22 9.97
C LEU A 15 -4.88 -9.06 9.07
N ILE A 16 -3.94 -8.14 8.84
CA ILE A 16 -4.10 -7.06 7.86
C ILE A 16 -4.06 -7.66 6.45
N THR A 17 -5.20 -7.75 5.79
CA THR A 17 -5.32 -8.22 4.40
C THR A 17 -5.40 -7.09 3.39
N ARG A 18 -5.72 -5.87 3.84
CA ARG A 18 -5.76 -4.65 3.04
C ARG A 18 -5.53 -3.43 3.90
N ILE A 19 -4.76 -2.48 3.41
CA ILE A 19 -4.51 -1.21 4.07
C ILE A 19 -4.44 -0.08 3.03
N SER A 20 -5.04 1.05 3.35
CA SER A 20 -4.98 2.26 2.54
C SER A 20 -4.47 3.43 3.35
N GLN A 21 -3.60 4.25 2.77
CA GLN A 21 -3.14 5.50 3.36
C GLN A 21 -3.33 6.64 2.36
N VAL A 22 -3.96 7.73 2.80
CA VAL A 22 -4.00 9.00 2.06
C VAL A 22 -2.89 9.90 2.56
N ILE A 23 -2.11 10.47 1.64
CA ILE A 23 -1.01 11.37 1.93
C ILE A 23 -1.31 12.70 1.23
N LYS A 24 -1.40 13.77 2.02
CA LYS A 24 -1.49 15.15 1.50
C LYS A 24 -0.08 15.65 1.20
N ARG A 25 0.12 16.15 -0.01
CA ARG A 25 1.39 16.72 -0.47
C ARG A 25 1.43 18.23 -0.20
N LYS A 26 2.64 18.81 -0.24
CA LYS A 26 2.86 20.24 -0.01
C LYS A 26 2.25 21.12 -1.11
N ASP A 27 2.09 20.57 -2.31
CA ASP A 27 1.48 21.23 -3.48
C ASP A 27 -0.06 21.20 -3.45
N GLY A 28 -0.67 20.66 -2.38
CA GLY A 28 -2.12 20.52 -2.26
C GLY A 28 -2.68 19.24 -2.90
N SER A 29 -1.89 18.51 -3.69
CA SER A 29 -2.29 17.24 -4.25
C SER A 29 -2.39 16.16 -3.17
N GLU A 30 -3.20 15.14 -3.44
CA GLU A 30 -3.32 13.99 -2.56
C GLU A 30 -3.07 12.71 -3.33
N VAL A 31 -2.41 11.76 -2.64
CA VAL A 31 -2.20 10.41 -3.15
C VAL A 31 -2.79 9.41 -2.17
N LYS A 32 -3.43 8.36 -2.70
CA LYS A 32 -3.95 7.24 -1.93
C LYS A 32 -3.22 5.98 -2.37
N ILE A 33 -2.47 5.38 -1.45
CA ILE A 33 -1.79 4.11 -1.66
C ILE A 33 -2.67 3.03 -1.04
N THR A 34 -2.95 1.96 -1.78
CA THR A 34 -3.57 0.76 -1.21
C THR A 34 -2.67 -0.44 -1.47
N ALA A 35 -2.34 -1.17 -0.43
CA ALA A 35 -1.75 -2.50 -0.52
C ALA A 35 -2.80 -3.53 -0.08
N GLN A 36 -2.88 -4.67 -0.77
CA GLN A 36 -3.78 -5.75 -0.42
C GLN A 36 -3.16 -7.11 -0.71
N ALA A 37 -3.51 -8.11 0.11
CA ALA A 37 -3.23 -9.49 -0.20
C ALA A 37 -3.98 -9.89 -1.47
N ALA A 38 -3.27 -10.54 -2.38
CA ALA A 38 -3.81 -11.08 -3.62
C ALA A 38 -3.39 -12.54 -3.75
N PHE A 39 -4.16 -13.30 -4.54
CA PHE A 39 -3.93 -14.73 -4.75
C PHE A 39 -4.05 -15.02 -6.24
N GLY A 40 -2.98 -15.51 -6.84
CA GLY A 40 -2.98 -15.96 -8.23
C GLY A 40 -3.60 -17.35 -8.39
N ALA A 41 -3.61 -17.87 -9.61
CA ALA A 41 -4.16 -19.19 -9.92
C ALA A 41 -3.52 -20.36 -9.13
N GLY A 42 -2.28 -20.20 -8.66
CA GLY A 42 -1.57 -21.18 -7.83
C GLY A 42 -1.79 -21.01 -6.31
N LEU A 43 -2.69 -20.11 -5.87
CA LEU A 43 -2.97 -19.77 -4.47
C LEU A 43 -1.76 -19.29 -3.65
N THR A 44 -0.60 -19.08 -4.28
CA THR A 44 0.52 -18.40 -3.66
C THR A 44 0.13 -16.97 -3.36
N ARG A 45 0.20 -16.58 -2.08
CA ARG A 45 -0.07 -15.22 -1.64
C ARG A 45 0.92 -14.25 -2.28
N SER A 46 0.39 -13.22 -2.92
CA SER A 46 1.11 -12.04 -3.38
C SER A 46 0.54 -10.78 -2.72
N ILE A 47 1.16 -9.64 -3.01
CA ILE A 47 0.67 -8.33 -2.58
C ILE A 47 0.43 -7.52 -3.84
N ASP A 48 -0.80 -7.05 -4.01
CA ASP A 48 -1.16 -6.08 -5.04
C ASP A 48 -1.11 -4.67 -4.46
N VAL A 49 -0.63 -3.73 -5.27
CA VAL A 49 -0.52 -2.31 -4.91
C VAL A 49 -1.04 -1.46 -6.05
N TYR A 50 -1.98 -0.58 -5.72
CA TYR A 50 -2.44 0.46 -6.62
C TYR A 50 -2.42 1.82 -5.93
N VAL A 51 -2.25 2.86 -6.76
CA VAL A 51 -2.14 4.25 -6.31
C VAL A 51 -3.16 5.07 -7.05
N LEU A 52 -3.86 5.92 -6.30
CA LEU A 52 -4.70 6.97 -6.85
C LEU A 52 -4.08 8.33 -6.55
N ARG A 53 -4.25 9.30 -7.46
CA ARG A 53 -3.84 10.70 -7.27
C ARG A 53 -5.00 11.63 -7.59
N ARG A 54 -5.08 12.76 -6.91
CA ARG A 54 -5.94 13.90 -7.25
C ARG A 54 -5.17 15.21 -7.02
N ASP A 55 -5.48 16.24 -7.80
CA ASP A 55 -4.76 17.51 -7.74
C ASP A 55 -5.12 18.36 -6.51
N ASN A 56 -6.32 18.18 -5.97
CA ASN A 56 -6.80 18.82 -4.74
C ASN A 56 -7.98 18.04 -4.14
N ALA A 57 -8.49 18.51 -3.00
CA ALA A 57 -9.55 17.84 -2.25
C ALA A 57 -10.90 17.75 -3.00
N ASP A 58 -11.14 18.64 -3.96
CA ASP A 58 -12.39 18.72 -4.74
C ASP A 58 -12.29 17.93 -6.06
N SER A 59 -11.09 17.49 -6.43
CA SER A 59 -10.84 16.74 -7.65
C SER A 59 -11.18 15.25 -7.49
N ASN A 60 -11.61 14.63 -8.59
CA ASN A 60 -11.81 13.19 -8.66
C ASN A 60 -10.47 12.44 -8.53
N TRP A 61 -10.52 11.25 -7.91
CA TRP A 61 -9.39 10.34 -7.87
C TRP A 61 -9.12 9.73 -9.24
N GLN A 62 -7.86 9.74 -9.65
CA GLN A 62 -7.39 9.12 -10.88
C GLN A 62 -6.42 7.98 -10.55
N GLY A 63 -6.58 6.84 -11.20
CA GLY A 63 -5.66 5.71 -11.05
C GLY A 63 -4.31 6.02 -11.70
N CYS A 64 -3.22 5.78 -10.98
CA CYS A 64 -1.88 5.89 -11.51
C CYS A 64 -1.47 4.56 -12.15
N SER A 65 -1.12 4.59 -13.43
CA SER A 65 -0.55 3.43 -14.11
C SER A 65 0.76 2.99 -13.46
N ASN A 66 0.93 1.68 -13.28
CA ASN A 66 2.18 1.07 -12.84
C ASN A 66 3.14 0.76 -14.00
N ARG A 67 2.73 1.01 -15.25
CA ARG A 67 3.55 0.75 -16.43
C ARG A 67 4.52 1.91 -16.68
N PRO A 68 5.83 1.65 -16.87
CA PRO A 68 6.76 2.67 -17.32
C PRO A 68 6.48 3.06 -18.79
N LYS A 69 7.05 4.17 -19.24
CA LYS A 69 6.93 4.64 -20.62
C LYS A 69 7.44 3.57 -21.59
N ALA A 70 6.79 3.43 -22.75
CA ALA A 70 7.27 2.53 -23.81
C ALA A 70 8.71 2.91 -24.20
N GLY A 71 9.57 1.90 -24.39
CA GLY A 71 10.99 2.13 -24.73
C GLY A 71 11.89 2.58 -23.57
N TRP A 72 11.40 2.61 -22.31
CA TRP A 72 12.17 3.10 -21.16
C TRP A 72 13.55 2.42 -20.96
N ARG A 73 13.73 1.18 -21.43
CA ARG A 73 15.00 0.46 -21.34
C ARG A 73 16.14 1.07 -22.15
N ASN A 74 15.81 1.88 -23.16
CA ASN A 74 16.79 2.55 -24.00
C ASN A 74 17.08 3.99 -23.53
N MET A 75 16.39 4.46 -22.49
CA MET A 75 16.58 5.81 -21.94
C MET A 75 17.84 5.85 -21.08
N SER A 76 18.48 7.02 -21.02
CA SER A 76 19.46 7.27 -19.97
C SER A 76 18.79 7.22 -18.59
N VAL A 77 19.58 7.07 -17.53
CA VAL A 77 19.06 7.10 -16.16
C VAL A 77 18.32 8.42 -15.88
N ASP A 78 18.88 9.56 -16.29
CA ASP A 78 18.27 10.87 -16.08
C ASP A 78 16.95 11.03 -16.85
N GLU A 79 16.92 10.57 -18.10
CA GLU A 79 15.70 10.59 -18.91
C GLU A 79 14.63 9.66 -18.32
N TYR A 80 15.02 8.47 -17.84
CA TYR A 80 14.12 7.56 -17.16
C TYR A 80 13.52 8.18 -15.89
N ILE A 81 14.35 8.84 -15.07
CA ILE A 81 13.91 9.49 -13.84
C ILE A 81 12.89 10.59 -14.13
N ARG A 82 13.16 11.42 -15.15
CA ARG A 82 12.31 12.55 -15.53
C ARG A 82 11.01 12.10 -16.20
N GLU A 83 11.12 11.24 -17.20
CA GLU A 83 10.01 10.94 -18.12
C GLU A 83 9.60 9.47 -18.13
N GLY A 84 10.55 8.55 -17.95
CA GLY A 84 10.35 7.12 -18.14
C GLY A 84 9.61 6.38 -17.01
N ARG A 85 9.65 6.91 -15.79
CA ARG A 85 8.94 6.32 -14.63
C ARG A 85 7.43 6.23 -14.86
N SER A 86 6.83 5.19 -14.30
CA SER A 86 5.37 5.04 -14.26
C SER A 86 4.73 6.18 -13.47
N GLU A 87 3.47 6.49 -13.75
CA GLU A 87 2.70 7.50 -13.02
C GLU A 87 2.70 7.20 -11.52
N MET A 88 2.57 5.92 -11.15
CA MET A 88 2.66 5.46 -9.77
C MET A 88 3.98 5.88 -9.13
N LEU A 89 5.12 5.63 -9.78
CA LEU A 89 6.45 5.96 -9.24
C LEU A 89 6.82 7.45 -9.38
N LYS A 90 6.03 8.24 -10.10
CA LYS A 90 6.08 9.70 -10.08
C LYS A 90 5.25 10.28 -8.92
N ALA A 91 4.13 9.64 -8.56
CA ALA A 91 3.22 10.09 -7.51
C ALA A 91 3.65 9.70 -6.09
N VAL A 92 4.28 8.53 -5.94
CA VAL A 92 4.69 7.98 -4.64
C VAL A 92 6.11 7.44 -4.67
N THR A 93 6.76 7.48 -3.51
CA THR A 93 8.10 6.93 -3.33
C THR A 93 8.03 5.42 -3.06
N PRO A 94 9.10 4.66 -3.40
CA PRO A 94 9.18 3.25 -3.03
C PRO A 94 9.06 3.01 -1.52
N GLY A 95 9.58 3.91 -0.68
CA GLY A 95 9.50 3.81 0.78
C GLY A 95 8.07 3.90 1.31
N GLU A 96 7.24 4.78 0.72
CA GLU A 96 5.81 4.88 1.07
C GLU A 96 5.05 3.60 0.71
N ILE A 97 5.35 2.99 -0.44
CA ILE A 97 4.77 1.70 -0.83
C ILE A 97 5.22 0.60 0.14
N LEU A 98 6.52 0.51 0.41
CA LEU A 98 7.10 -0.51 1.29
C LEU A 98 6.51 -0.46 2.69
N LYS A 99 6.22 0.74 3.20
CA LYS A 99 5.56 0.92 4.50
C LYS A 99 4.22 0.17 4.57
N LEU A 100 3.38 0.30 3.53
CA LEU A 100 2.08 -0.35 3.48
C LEU A 100 2.19 -1.85 3.19
N THR A 101 3.05 -2.26 2.26
CA THR A 101 3.20 -3.67 1.91
C THR A 101 3.74 -4.49 3.09
N ASN A 102 4.61 -3.91 3.92
CA ASN A 102 5.13 -4.56 5.14
C ASN A 102 4.04 -4.80 6.20
N ALA A 103 2.89 -4.13 6.13
CA ALA A 103 1.78 -4.39 7.04
C ALA A 103 0.99 -5.65 6.65
N ILE A 104 1.02 -6.07 5.38
CA ILE A 104 0.16 -7.15 4.88
C ILE A 104 0.56 -8.51 5.47
N GLY A 105 -0.40 -9.15 6.14
CA GLY A 105 -0.22 -10.41 6.86
C GLY A 105 0.34 -10.26 8.27
N LYS A 106 0.51 -9.04 8.77
CA LYS A 106 0.77 -8.79 10.19
C LYS A 106 -0.55 -8.75 10.98
N PRO A 107 -0.51 -9.02 12.30
CA PRO A 107 -1.68 -8.89 13.15
C PRO A 107 -2.22 -7.45 13.15
N MET A 108 -3.55 -7.30 13.21
CA MET A 108 -4.21 -6.00 13.32
C MET A 108 -3.73 -5.19 14.53
N SER A 109 -3.31 -5.86 15.62
CA SER A 109 -2.72 -5.22 16.81
C SER A 109 -1.43 -4.44 16.54
N CYS A 110 -0.73 -4.70 15.42
CA CYS A 110 0.46 -3.95 15.03
C CYS A 110 0.15 -2.63 14.29
N LEU A 111 -1.11 -2.34 13.98
CA LEU A 111 -1.47 -1.21 13.11
C LEU A 111 -1.00 0.13 13.68
N ASP A 112 -1.23 0.37 14.97
CA ASP A 112 -0.84 1.62 15.66
C ASP A 112 0.68 1.81 15.71
N GLN A 113 1.44 0.71 15.83
CA GLN A 113 2.91 0.74 15.84
C GLN A 113 3.47 1.09 14.45
N LEU A 114 2.83 0.58 13.39
CA LEU A 114 3.27 0.78 12.00
C LEU A 114 2.81 2.15 11.44
N PHE A 115 1.68 2.65 11.93
CA PHE A 115 1.04 3.89 11.50
C PHE A 115 0.60 4.72 12.71
N PRO A 116 1.56 5.28 13.47
CA PRO A 116 1.22 6.12 14.60
C PRO A 116 0.42 7.33 14.11
N SER A 117 -0.68 7.63 14.80
CA SER A 117 -1.41 8.86 14.58
C SER A 117 -0.50 10.06 14.86
N PRO A 118 -0.54 11.13 14.05
CA PRO A 118 0.21 12.34 14.35
C PRO A 118 -0.21 12.83 15.74
N ILE A 119 0.78 13.06 16.61
CA ILE A 119 0.55 13.62 17.95
C ILE A 119 -0.04 15.02 17.75
N THR A 120 -1.34 15.18 17.97
CA THR A 120 -1.96 16.49 18.16
C THR A 120 -1.36 17.11 19.42
N LYS A 121 -0.47 18.08 19.23
CA LYS A 121 -0.07 19.03 20.26
C LYS A 121 -0.96 20.26 20.19
#